data_AF-A0A432CDS7-F1
#
_entry.id   AF-A0A432CDS7-F1
#
_cell.length_a   1.000
_cell.length_b   1.000
_cell.length_c   1.000
_cell.angle_alpha   90.00
_cell.angle_beta   90.00
_cell.angle_gamma   90.00
#
_symmetry.space_group_name_H-M   'P 1'
#
loop_
_entity.id
_entity.type
_entity.pdbx_description
1 polymer ?
#
loop_
_entity_poly.entity_id
_entity_poly.type
_entity_poly.pdbx_seq_one_letter_code
_entity_poly.pdbx_strand_id
1 'polypeptide(L)'
;MHILKYVINEKKIPVIFSKDIPHCDVMSDVISAGFLIVKFEMNPQKFAVKCFGESSSLNKKKGDEDETLIENYLNNQFCSIVNLKKDSSEVSEEQTRSK
;
A
#
# COMPACT_ATOMS: atom_id res chain seq x y z
N MET A 1 -10.43 13.11 -6.58
CA MET A 1 -9.94 11.73 -6.87
C MET A 1 -8.78 11.88 -7.85
N HIS A 2 -7.57 11.50 -7.44
CA HIS A 2 -6.37 11.64 -8.28
C HIS A 2 -6.01 10.28 -8.85
N ILE A 3 -5.88 10.22 -10.18
CA ILE A 3 -5.38 9.05 -10.89
C ILE A 3 -3.87 9.20 -11.00
N LEU A 4 -3.14 8.19 -10.52
CA LEU A 4 -1.70 8.07 -10.59
C LEU A 4 -1.34 6.92 -11.53
N LYS A 5 -0.07 6.86 -11.92
CA LYS A 5 0.50 5.71 -12.63
C LYS A 5 1.34 4.89 -11.67
N TYR A 6 1.51 3.61 -12.01
CA TYR A 6 2.47 2.76 -11.35
C TYR A 6 3.17 1.82 -12.31
N VAL A 7 4.32 1.34 -11.83
CA VAL A 7 5.02 0.16 -12.33
C VAL A 7 5.38 -0.73 -11.15
N ILE A 8 5.43 -2.04 -11.36
CA ILE A 8 5.97 -3.00 -10.39
C ILE A 8 7.16 -3.70 -11.05
N ASN A 9 8.29 -3.66 -10.38
CA ASN A 9 9.50 -4.32 -10.86
C ASN A 9 9.54 -5.81 -10.50
N GLU A 10 10.54 -6.52 -11.01
CA GLU A 10 10.73 -7.97 -10.75
C GLU A 10 10.92 -8.31 -9.27
N LYS A 11 11.34 -7.35 -8.45
CA LYS A 11 11.48 -7.49 -6.99
C LYS A 11 10.17 -7.26 -6.24
N LYS A 12 9.04 -7.14 -6.95
CA LYS A 12 7.71 -6.84 -6.38
C LYS A 12 7.67 -5.51 -5.61
N ILE A 13 8.48 -4.54 -6.01
CA ILE A 13 8.47 -3.19 -5.43
C ILE A 13 7.64 -2.28 -6.33
N PRO A 14 6.56 -1.67 -5.82
CA PRO A 14 5.77 -0.72 -6.58
C PRO A 14 6.40 0.67 -6.60
N VAL A 15 6.36 1.33 -7.75
CA VAL A 15 6.74 2.74 -7.91
C VAL A 15 5.50 3.49 -8.38
N ILE A 16 5.06 4.48 -7.60
CA ILE A 16 3.87 5.30 -7.88
C ILE A 16 4.32 6.70 -8.28
N PHE A 17 3.76 7.24 -9.37
CA PHE A 17 4.19 8.51 -9.93
C PHE A 17 3.04 9.26 -10.63
N SER A 18 3.30 10.53 -10.99
CA SER A 18 2.31 11.38 -11.65
C SER A 18 1.86 10.78 -12.99
N LYS A 19 0.58 10.96 -13.32
CA LYS A 19 0.02 10.58 -14.62
C LYS A 19 0.72 11.28 -15.80
N ASP A 20 1.38 12.40 -15.57
CA ASP A 20 2.04 13.19 -16.61
C ASP A 20 3.36 12.57 -17.06
N ILE A 21 3.91 11.63 -16.28
CA ILE A 21 5.14 10.91 -16.60
C ILE A 21 4.77 9.60 -17.35
N PRO A 22 5.34 9.31 -18.53
CA PRO A 22 5.20 8.02 -19.20
C PRO A 22 5.76 6.85 -18.37
N HIS A 23 5.20 5.65 -18.49
CA HIS A 23 5.72 4.49 -17.73
C HIS A 23 7.16 4.13 -18.14
N CYS A 24 7.47 4.23 -19.43
CA CYS A 24 8.80 3.93 -19.98
C CYS A 24 9.90 4.86 -19.45
N ASP A 25 9.55 6.07 -19.05
CA ASP A 25 10.50 7.05 -18.54
C ASP A 25 10.89 6.76 -17.08
N VAL A 26 10.09 5.95 -16.38
CA VAL A 26 10.35 5.53 -15.00
C VAL A 26 11.17 4.25 -14.97
N MET A 27 10.76 3.24 -15.74
CA MET A 27 11.41 1.92 -15.77
C MET A 27 10.98 1.12 -16.99
N SER A 28 11.92 0.47 -17.66
CA SER A 28 11.65 -0.46 -18.78
C SER A 28 11.36 -1.88 -18.31
N ASP A 29 12.08 -2.35 -17.29
CA ASP A 29 12.05 -3.74 -16.84
C ASP A 29 11.04 -3.92 -15.71
N VAL A 30 9.79 -4.15 -16.09
CA VAL A 30 8.65 -4.23 -15.17
C VAL A 30 7.81 -5.47 -15.45
N ILE A 31 7.23 -6.05 -14.39
CA ILE A 31 6.34 -7.20 -14.50
C ILE A 31 4.90 -6.76 -14.79
N SER A 32 4.50 -5.61 -14.26
CA SER A 32 3.18 -5.02 -14.48
C SER A 32 3.24 -3.50 -14.42
N ALA A 33 2.28 -2.86 -15.09
CA ALA A 33 2.16 -1.41 -15.14
C ALA A 33 0.71 -1.02 -15.42
N GLY A 34 0.29 0.13 -14.89
CA GLY A 34 -1.07 0.61 -15.08
C GLY A 34 -1.32 1.95 -14.41
N PHE A 35 -2.59 2.17 -14.11
CA PHE A 35 -3.09 3.33 -13.40
C PHE A 35 -3.67 2.89 -12.06
N LEU A 36 -3.63 3.78 -11.08
CA LEU A 36 -4.29 3.54 -9.80
C LEU A 36 -4.95 4.77 -9.22
N ILE A 37 -5.87 4.50 -8.30
CA ILE A 37 -6.39 5.48 -7.35
C ILE A 37 -5.96 5.00 -5.96
N VAL A 38 -5.35 5.90 -5.19
CA VAL A 38 -5.04 5.68 -3.77
C VAL A 38 -6.03 6.48 -2.93
N LYS A 39 -6.61 5.84 -1.93
CA LYS A 39 -7.41 6.49 -0.88
C LYS A 39 -6.78 6.18 0.47
N PHE A 40 -6.79 7.16 1.38
CA PHE A 40 -6.44 6.92 2.77
C PHE A 40 -7.72 6.96 3.60
N GLU A 41 -8.05 5.84 4.22
CA GLU A 41 -9.18 5.71 5.13
C GLU A 41 -8.72 6.07 6.53
N MET A 42 -9.37 7.03 7.18
CA MET A 42 -8.99 7.44 8.55
C MET A 42 -9.36 6.40 9.61
N ASN A 43 -10.32 5.51 9.31
CA ASN A 43 -10.81 4.46 10.19
C ASN A 43 -11.22 3.25 9.33
N PRO A 44 -10.42 2.17 9.25
CA PRO A 44 -9.13 1.94 9.91
C PRO A 44 -8.01 2.67 9.17
N GLN A 45 -7.15 3.44 9.86
CA GLN A 45 -6.02 4.22 9.29
C GLN A 45 -5.17 3.43 8.28
N LYS A 46 -5.61 3.36 7.02
CA LYS A 46 -5.09 2.45 6.00
C LYS A 46 -5.25 3.04 4.62
N PHE A 47 -4.31 2.69 3.76
CA PHE A 47 -4.45 2.90 2.33
C PHE A 47 -5.35 1.84 1.73
N ALA A 48 -6.26 2.28 0.87
CA ALA A 48 -7.05 1.45 -0.03
C ALA A 48 -6.65 1.78 -1.47
N VAL A 49 -6.43 0.75 -2.29
CA VAL A 49 -5.92 0.91 -3.66
C VAL A 49 -6.90 0.33 -4.66
N LYS A 50 -7.07 1.00 -5.81
CA LYS A 50 -7.74 0.43 -6.98
C LYS A 50 -6.85 0.56 -8.20
N CYS A 51 -6.45 -0.56 -8.79
CA CYS A 51 -5.64 -0.59 -10.01
C CYS A 51 -6.48 -0.88 -11.25
N PHE A 52 -6.14 -0.28 -12.40
CA PHE A 52 -6.82 -0.46 -13.67
C PHE A 52 -5.94 -0.11 -14.89
N GLY A 53 -6.38 -0.52 -16.07
CA GLY A 53 -5.76 -0.19 -17.35
C GLY A 53 -4.46 -0.96 -17.63
N GLU A 54 -3.70 -0.42 -18.59
CA GLU A 54 -2.45 -0.98 -19.09
C GLU A 54 -1.51 0.15 -19.52
N SER A 55 -0.23 -0.17 -19.67
CA SER A 55 0.77 0.69 -20.27
C SER A 55 1.01 0.31 -21.72
N SER A 56 0.53 1.14 -22.65
CA SER A 56 0.80 0.94 -24.09
C SER A 56 2.28 1.14 -24.43
N SER A 57 2.98 2.03 -23.72
CA SER A 57 4.41 2.29 -23.94
C SER A 57 5.31 1.12 -23.55
N LEU A 58 4.90 0.33 -22.55
CA LEU A 58 5.64 -0.84 -22.09
C LEU A 58 5.05 -2.16 -22.60
N ASN A 59 3.87 -2.12 -23.25
CA ASN A 59 3.06 -3.29 -23.57
C ASN A 59 2.85 -4.22 -22.36
N LYS A 60 2.53 -3.62 -21.21
CA LYS A 60 2.30 -4.32 -19.93
C LYS A 60 0.92 -3.98 -19.40
N LYS A 61 0.23 -4.99 -18.89
CA LYS A 61 -1.09 -4.81 -18.27
C LYS A 61 -0.97 -4.77 -16.75
N LYS A 62 -2.04 -4.34 -16.09
CA LYS A 62 -2.26 -4.62 -14.68
C LYS A 62 -2.19 -6.14 -14.45
N GLY A 63 -1.42 -6.56 -13.45
CA GLY A 63 -1.48 -7.89 -12.87
C GLY A 63 -2.62 -8.03 -11.85
N ASP A 64 -3.14 -9.24 -11.69
CA ASP A 64 -4.26 -9.52 -10.78
C ASP A 64 -3.92 -9.20 -9.32
N GLU A 65 -2.66 -9.38 -8.95
CA GLU A 65 -2.16 -9.14 -7.58
C GLU A 65 -1.68 -7.70 -7.32
N ASP A 66 -1.64 -6.83 -8.35
CA ASP A 66 -1.03 -5.49 -8.24
C ASP A 66 -1.71 -4.65 -7.15
N GLU A 67 -3.04 -4.74 -7.07
CA GLU A 67 -3.85 -3.98 -6.10
C GLU A 67 -3.46 -4.34 -4.67
N THR A 68 -3.47 -5.64 -4.34
CA THR A 68 -3.09 -6.17 -3.04
C THR A 68 -1.62 -5.89 -2.72
N LEU A 69 -0.72 -6.01 -3.71
CA LEU A 69 0.71 -5.78 -3.53
C LEU A 69 0.99 -4.31 -3.18
N ILE A 70 0.41 -3.37 -3.93
CA ILE A 70 0.59 -1.93 -3.68
C ILE A 70 -0.06 -1.54 -2.35
N GLU A 71 -1.26 -2.03 -2.07
CA GLU A 71 -1.96 -1.76 -0.82
C GLU A 71 -1.16 -2.24 0.40
N ASN A 72 -0.65 -3.48 0.37
CA ASN A 72 0.18 -4.02 1.43
C ASN A 72 1.49 -3.24 1.58
N TYR A 73 2.13 -2.88 0.46
CA TYR A 73 3.35 -2.09 0.49
C TYR A 73 3.13 -0.74 1.20
N LEU A 74 2.12 0.01 0.79
CA LEU A 74 1.81 1.31 1.40
C LEU A 74 1.45 1.18 2.87
N ASN A 75 0.58 0.23 3.23
CA ASN A 75 0.17 0.03 4.61
C ASN A 75 1.33 -0.40 5.51
N ASN A 76 2.21 -1.28 5.03
CA ASN A 76 3.37 -1.74 5.80
C ASN A 76 4.41 -0.62 6.00
N GLN A 77 4.60 0.26 5.01
CA GLN A 77 5.55 1.36 5.10
C GLN A 77 5.04 2.55 5.92
N PHE A 78 3.73 2.85 5.85
CA PHE A 78 3.19 4.13 6.32
C PHE A 78 2.11 4.01 7.40
N CYS A 79 1.47 2.84 7.58
CA CYS A 79 0.42 2.63 8.59
C CYS A 79 0.87 1.77 9.78
N SER A 80 2.11 1.27 9.76
CA SER A 80 2.70 0.56 10.88
C SER A 80 2.99 1.54 12.02
N ILE A 81 2.01 1.77 12.91
CA ILE A 81 2.07 2.08 14.37
C ILE A 81 0.62 2.40 14.85
N VAL A 82 -0.27 1.40 14.92
CA VAL A 82 -1.53 1.53 15.70
C VAL A 82 -1.71 0.39 16.72
N ASN A 83 -0.94 -0.71 16.63
CA ASN A 83 -1.13 -1.88 17.49
C ASN A 83 -0.13 -2.04 18.65
N LEU A 84 0.69 -1.04 18.99
CA LEU A 84 1.62 -1.15 20.14
C LEU A 84 1.06 -0.69 21.50
N LYS A 85 -0.24 -0.35 21.61
CA LYS A 85 -0.84 0.07 22.90
C LYS A 85 -2.24 -0.48 23.15
N LYS A 86 -2.47 -1.78 22.93
CA LYS A 86 -3.71 -2.43 23.38
C LYS A 86 -3.50 -3.67 24.26
N ASP A 87 -2.33 -3.79 24.89
CA ASP A 87 -1.99 -4.92 25.78
C ASP A 87 -1.39 -4.48 27.13
N SER A 88 -1.61 -3.23 27.57
CA SER A 88 -1.06 -2.74 28.86
C SER A 88 -2.11 -2.23 29.84
N SER A 89 -3.33 -2.75 29.82
CA SER A 89 -4.35 -2.36 30.80
C SER A 89 -5.40 -3.45 31.07
N GLU A 90 -4.92 -4.62 31.51
CA GLU A 90 -5.58 -5.53 32.46
C GLU A 90 -4.40 -6.08 33.28
N VAL A 91 -4.22 -5.80 34.57
CA VAL A 91 -5.00 -6.31 35.71
C VAL A 91 -4.89 -5.32 36.88
N SER A 92 -6.04 -5.01 37.46
CA SER A 92 -6.25 -4.22 38.68
C SER A 92 -5.91 -4.99 39.96
N GLU A 93 -5.52 -4.20 40.96
CA GLU A 93 -5.31 -4.47 42.39
C GLU A 93 -6.29 -5.47 43.02
N GLU A 94 -5.77 -6.44 43.80
CA GLU A 94 -6.22 -6.77 45.18
C GLU A 94 -5.45 -7.97 45.74
N GLN A 95 -4.58 -7.75 46.73
CA GLN A 95 -4.42 -8.61 47.92
C GLN A 95 -3.33 -8.04 48.83
N THR A 96 -3.73 -7.14 49.73
CA THR A 96 -3.00 -6.87 50.97
C THR A 96 -3.95 -7.09 52.14
N ARG A 97 -3.92 -8.28 52.74
CA ARG A 97 -4.27 -8.40 54.16
C ARG A 97 -3.56 -9.59 54.81
N SER A 98 -2.55 -9.20 55.57
CA SER A 98 -1.90 -9.77 56.75
C SER A 98 -2.11 -11.22 57.19
N LYS A 99 -0.96 -11.77 57.63
CA LYS A 99 -0.76 -12.62 58.81
C LYS A 99 -1.83 -12.49 59.89
#